data_AF-A0A3D5Y9C5-F1
#
_entry.id   AF-A0A3D5Y9C5-F1
#
_cell.length_a   1.000
_cell.length_b   1.000
_cell.length_c   1.000
_cell.angle_alpha   90.00
_cell.angle_beta   90.00
_cell.angle_gamma   90.00
#
_symmetry.space_group_name_H-M   'P 1'
#
loop_
_entity.id
_entity.type
_entity.pdbx_description
1 polymer ?
#
loop_
_entity_poly.entity_id
_entity_poly.type
_entity_poly.pdbx_seq_one_letter_code
_entity_poly.pdbx_strand_id
1 'polypeptide(L)' 'IKSALDEIPGIGRVKRNTLLKHFGSVEKIREAPIEELTMIRGITPGMAEAIKKALLIQTH' A
#
# COMPACT_ATOMS: atom_id res chain seq x y z
N ILE A 1 2.01 -3.83 -16.60
CA ILE A 1 1.01 -3.71 -15.50
C ILE A 1 1.57 -2.70 -14.49
N LYS A 2 1.19 -1.43 -14.60
CA LYS A 2 1.54 -0.41 -13.59
C LYS A 2 0.62 -0.66 -12.40
N SER A 3 1.12 -1.34 -11.38
CA SER A 3 0.31 -1.63 -10.19
C SER A 3 0.00 -0.32 -9.45
N ALA A 4 -1.20 -0.20 -8.89
CA ALA A 4 -1.69 0.95 -8.12
C ALA A 4 -0.69 1.54 -7.12
N LEU A 5 0.14 0.69 -6.53
CA LEU A 5 1.15 1.07 -5.54
C LEU A 5 2.37 1.83 -6.16
N ASP A 6 2.47 2.04 -7.47
CA ASP A 6 3.65 2.63 -8.16
C ASP A 6 3.42 4.11 -8.41
N GLU A 7 2.14 4.45 -8.52
CA GLU A 7 1.65 5.81 -8.67
C GLU A 7 1.69 6.58 -7.35
N ILE A 8 2.03 5.91 -6.25
CA ILE A 8 2.16 6.53 -4.93
C ILE A 8 3.59 7.09 -4.80
N PRO A 9 3.76 8.43 -4.82
CA PRO A 9 5.07 9.04 -4.63
C PRO A 9 5.65 8.67 -3.26
N GLY A 10 6.82 8.02 -3.25
CA GLY A 10 7.53 7.59 -2.04
C GLY A 10 7.30 6.13 -1.60
N ILE A 11 6.41 5.38 -2.27
CA ILE A 11 6.38 3.91 -2.23
C ILE A 11 7.35 3.39 -3.30
N GLY A 12 8.58 3.10 -2.87
CA GLY A 12 9.54 2.40 -3.71
C GLY A 12 9.21 0.90 -3.83
N ARG A 13 9.86 0.22 -4.80
CA ARG A 13 9.77 -1.24 -5.00
C ARG A 13 9.95 -2.04 -3.71
N VAL A 14 10.84 -1.61 -2.82
CA VAL A 14 11.13 -2.29 -1.55
C VAL A 14 9.88 -2.33 -0.64
N LYS A 15 9.25 -1.19 -0.40
CA LYS A 15 8.07 -1.08 0.47
C LYS A 15 6.89 -1.84 -0.09
N ARG A 16 6.71 -1.76 -1.41
CA ARG A 16 5.70 -2.52 -2.14
C ARG A 16 5.89 -4.03 -1.98
N ASN A 17 7.12 -4.50 -2.12
CA ASN A 17 7.42 -5.92 -1.96
C ASN A 17 7.21 -6.37 -0.50
N THR A 18 7.54 -5.52 0.49
CA THR A 18 7.25 -5.80 1.90
C THR A 18 5.75 -5.89 2.15
N LEU A 19 4.96 -4.95 1.61
CA LEU A 19 3.49 -4.99 1.67
C LEU A 19 2.94 -6.27 1.04
N LEU A 20 3.38 -6.61 -0.18
CA LEU A 20 2.96 -7.83 -0.86
C LEU A 20 3.40 -9.09 -0.11
N LYS A 21 4.57 -9.11 0.53
CA LYS A 21 4.99 -10.24 1.37
C LYS A 21 4.20 -10.36 2.66
N HIS A 22 3.82 -9.23 3.26
CA HIS A 22 3.09 -9.21 4.53
C HIS A 22 1.60 -9.55 4.32
N PHE A 23 0.96 -8.86 3.38
CA PHE A 23 -0.46 -9.00 3.09
C PHE A 23 -0.76 -10.06 2.03
N GLY A 24 0.21 -10.49 1.21
CA GLY A 24 0.03 -11.50 0.16
C GLY A 24 -0.48 -10.93 -1.17
N SER A 25 -1.49 -10.05 -1.13
CA SER A 25 -2.14 -9.53 -2.34
C SER A 25 -2.53 -8.05 -2.19
N VAL A 26 -2.66 -7.35 -3.32
CA VAL A 26 -3.09 -5.94 -3.37
C VAL A 26 -4.50 -5.77 -2.78
N GLU A 27 -5.38 -6.75 -2.94
CA GLU A 27 -6.71 -6.78 -2.33
C GLU A 27 -6.64 -6.78 -0.80
N LYS A 28 -5.79 -7.64 -0.21
CA LYS A 28 -5.57 -7.63 1.24
C LYS A 28 -4.96 -6.32 1.74
N ILE A 29 -4.08 -5.70 0.96
CA ILE A 29 -3.54 -4.37 1.29
C ILE A 29 -4.65 -3.30 1.30
N ARG A 30 -5.63 -3.40 0.39
CA ARG A 30 -6.81 -2.51 0.34
C ARG A 30 -7.71 -2.68 1.56
N GLU A 31 -7.94 -3.91 1.96
CA GLU A 31 -8.79 -4.25 3.10
C GLU A 31 -8.09 -3.99 4.44
N ALA A 32 -6.76 -4.00 4.45
CA ALA A 32 -5.96 -3.76 5.65
C ALA A 32 -6.28 -2.40 6.31
N PRO A 33 -6.31 -2.34 7.65
CA PRO A 33 -6.42 -1.09 8.37
C PRO A 33 -5.12 -0.29 8.24
N ILE A 34 -5.24 1.03 8.43
CA ILE A 34 -4.10 1.96 8.38
C ILE A 34 -3.06 1.58 9.44
N GLU A 35 -3.51 1.10 10.59
CA GLU A 35 -2.65 0.64 11.68
C GLU A 35 -1.71 -0.48 11.22
N GLU A 36 -2.20 -1.52 10.53
CA GLU A 36 -1.34 -2.58 9.99
C GLU A 36 -0.39 -2.07 8.90
N LEU A 37 -0.85 -1.15 8.04
CA LEU A 37 0.02 -0.53 7.05
C LEU A 37 1.17 0.24 7.73
N THR A 38 0.89 0.92 8.85
CA THR A 38 1.90 1.64 9.64
C THR A 38 2.80 0.72 10.47
N MET A 39 2.40 -0.54 10.72
CA MET A 39 3.30 -1.54 11.34
C MET A 39 4.47 -1.89 10.42
N ILE A 40 4.35 -1.65 9.11
CA ILE A 40 5.46 -1.86 8.19
C ILE A 40 6.50 -0.77 8.38
N ARG A 41 7.73 -1.22 8.70
CA ARG A 41 8.89 -0.33 8.85
C ARG A 41 9.10 0.52 7.59
N GLY A 42 8.98 1.84 7.76
CA GLY A 42 9.14 2.81 6.68
C GLY A 42 7.84 3.24 5.98
N ILE A 43 6.69 2.83 6.51
CA ILE A 43 5.37 3.40 6.18
C ILE A 43 4.93 4.30 7.32
N THR A 44 4.64 5.56 6.99
CA THR A 44 4.05 6.53 7.91
C THR A 44 2.53 6.52 7.77
N PRO A 45 1.78 6.99 8.79
CA PRO A 45 0.32 7.07 8.72
C PRO A 45 -0.19 7.80 7.47
N GLY A 46 0.44 8.93 7.10
CA GLY A 46 0.07 9.65 5.87
C GLY A 46 0.31 8.85 4.58
N MET A 47 1.32 7.98 4.56
CA MET A 47 1.53 7.06 3.44
C MET A 47 0.52 5.91 3.44
N ALA A 48 0.22 5.34 4.60
CA ALA A 48 -0.81 4.32 4.73
C ALA A 48 -2.17 4.82 4.24
N GLU A 49 -2.54 6.06 4.58
CA GLU A 49 -3.71 6.74 4.01
C GLU A 49 -3.62 6.90 2.49
N ALA A 50 -2.49 7.40 1.97
CA ALA A 50 -2.30 7.59 0.53
C ALA A 50 -2.41 6.27 -0.25
N ILE A 51 -1.86 5.17 0.28
CA ILE A 51 -1.98 3.83 -0.28
C ILE A 51 -3.43 3.40 -0.30
N LYS A 52 -4.11 3.46 0.84
CA LYS A 52 -5.50 3.04 0.95
C LYS A 52 -6.40 3.85 0.02
N LYS A 53 -6.17 5.17 -0.04
CA LYS A 53 -6.85 6.07 -0.97
C LYS A 53 -6.58 5.65 -2.42
N ALA A 54 -5.33 5.50 -2.84
CA ALA A 54 -4.97 5.07 -4.19
C ALA A 54 -5.64 3.73 -4.58
N LEU A 55 -5.69 2.76 -3.66
CA LEU A 55 -6.32 1.46 -3.88
C LEU A 55 -7.85 1.50 -3.94
N LEU A 56 -8.49 2.47 -3.28
CA LEU A 56 -9.95 2.67 -3.33
C LEU A 56 -10.37 3.38 -4.63
N ILE A 57 -9.57 4.31 -5.14
CA ILE A 57 -9.91 5.11 -6.32
C ILE A 57 -9.77 4.29 -7.62
N GLN A 58 -9.00 3.20 -7.62
CA GLN A 58 -8.60 2.49 -8.83
C GLN A 58 -9.52 1.29 -9.19
N THR A 59 -10.83 1.45 -8.96
CA THR A 59 -11.84 0.47 -9.40
C THR A 59 -12.27 0.85 -10.83
N HIS A 60 -11.53 0.41 -11.84
CA HIS A 60 -11.93 0.51 -13.25
C HIS A 60 -11.52 -0.73 -14.03
#